data_AF-A0A920EMM7-F1
#
_entry.id   AF-A0A920EMM7-F1
#
_cell.length_a   1.000
_cell.length_b   1.000
_cell.length_c   1.000
_cell.angle_alpha   90.00
_cell.angle_beta   90.00
_cell.angle_gamma   90.00
#
_symmetry.space_group_name_H-M   'P 1'
#
loop_
_entity.id
_entity.type
_entity.pdbx_description
1 polymer ?
#
loop_
_entity_poly.entity_id
_entity_poly.type
_entity_poly.pdbx_seq_one_letter_code
_entity_poly.pdbx_strand_id
1 'polypeptide(L)'
;MIKNKHNATRSFQALRIYVNKELDVLKDILEKSYDILAPKGRLVLISYHSLEERVIKDFLVYSDHNLSTPRKMPIKNDFMKKMFNVIKKIKPSRDEIDFKS
;
A
#
# COMPACT_ATOMS: atom_id res chain seq x y z
N MET A 1 -22.15 -7.56 6.62
CA MET A 1 -21.39 -8.81 6.89
C MET A 1 -21.90 -9.82 5.88
N ILE A 2 -21.29 -9.91 4.69
CA ILE A 2 -21.84 -10.70 3.57
C ILE A 2 -21.54 -12.18 3.82
N LYS A 3 -22.57 -12.94 4.24
CA LYS A 3 -22.57 -14.40 4.42
C LYS A 3 -22.76 -15.07 3.06
N ASN A 4 -21.64 -15.42 2.40
CA ASN A 4 -21.49 -16.57 1.46
C ASN A 4 -20.17 -16.43 0.67
N LYS A 5 -19.02 -16.35 1.34
CA LYS A 5 -17.74 -16.58 0.65
C LYS A 5 -17.57 -18.08 0.51
N HIS A 6 -17.67 -18.59 -0.71
CA HIS A 6 -17.37 -19.98 -1.04
C HIS A 6 -15.98 -20.33 -0.48
N ASN A 7 -15.82 -21.50 0.13
CA ASN A 7 -14.56 -21.89 0.78
C ASN A 7 -13.36 -21.78 -0.18
N ALA A 8 -13.59 -22.05 -1.47
CA ALA A 8 -12.56 -21.93 -2.50
C ALA A 8 -12.13 -20.49 -2.84
N THR A 9 -12.88 -19.45 -2.45
CA THR A 9 -12.55 -18.05 -2.81
C THR A 9 -11.16 -17.65 -2.30
N ARG A 10 -10.76 -18.11 -1.12
CA ARG A 10 -9.41 -17.85 -0.59
C ARG A 10 -8.33 -18.62 -1.37
N SER A 11 -8.62 -19.85 -1.77
CA SER A 11 -7.70 -20.68 -2.57
C SER A 11 -7.49 -20.08 -3.97
N PHE A 12 -8.57 -19.70 -4.66
CA PHE A 12 -8.47 -19.04 -5.96
C PHE A 12 -7.80 -17.67 -5.85
N GLN A 13 -8.05 -16.91 -4.78
CA GLN A 13 -7.33 -15.68 -4.51
C GLN A 13 -5.83 -15.93 -4.35
N ALA A 14 -5.43 -16.91 -3.55
CA ALA A 14 -4.02 -17.25 -3.34
C ALA A 14 -3.34 -17.68 -4.64
N LEU A 15 -4.01 -18.53 -5.44
CA LEU A 15 -3.51 -18.96 -6.74
C LEU A 15 -3.35 -17.77 -7.69
N ARG A 16 -4.33 -16.86 -7.74
CA ARG A 16 -4.29 -15.67 -8.59
C ARG A 16 -3.12 -14.76 -8.21
N ILE A 17 -2.97 -14.48 -6.91
CA ILE A 17 -1.85 -13.70 -6.38
C ILE A 17 -0.51 -14.33 -6.77
N TYR A 18 -0.39 -15.65 -6.63
CA TYR A 18 0.85 -16.36 -6.90
C TYR A 18 1.19 -16.40 -8.40
N VAL A 19 0.25 -16.82 -9.24
CA VAL A 19 0.45 -16.99 -10.68
C VAL A 19 0.76 -15.65 -11.35
N ASN A 20 0.04 -14.59 -10.98
CA ASN A 20 0.24 -13.26 -11.55
C ASN A 20 1.34 -12.46 -10.84
N LYS A 21 1.95 -13.01 -9.78
CA LYS A 21 2.92 -12.32 -8.92
C LYS A 21 2.41 -10.95 -8.45
N GLU A 22 1.12 -10.85 -8.10
CA GLU A 22 0.43 -9.57 -7.88
C GLU A 22 1.14 -8.70 -6.84
N LEU A 23 1.64 -9.32 -5.76
CA LEU A 23 2.33 -8.60 -4.69
C LEU A 23 3.73 -8.11 -5.09
N ASP A 24 4.44 -8.84 -5.96
CA ASP A 24 5.76 -8.43 -6.42
C ASP A 24 5.64 -7.29 -7.42
N VAL A 25 4.66 -7.37 -8.32
CA VAL A 25 4.32 -6.28 -9.24
C VAL A 25 3.92 -5.02 -8.47
N LEU A 26 3.14 -5.16 -7.40
CA LEU A 26 2.78 -4.03 -6.53
C LEU A 26 4.01 -3.36 -5.92
N LYS A 27 4.98 -4.13 -5.41
CA LYS A 27 6.22 -3.59 -4.84
C LYS A 27 7.03 -2.83 -5.89
N ASP A 28 7.21 -3.41 -7.08
CA ASP A 28 7.95 -2.80 -8.18
C ASP A 28 7.30 -1.47 -8.63
N ILE A 29 5.96 -1.42 -8.71
CA ILE A 29 5.22 -0.19 -9.02
C ILE A 29 5.42 0.85 -7.91
N LEU A 30 5.36 0.45 -6.64
CA LEU A 30 5.56 1.37 -5.52
C LEU A 30 6.96 2.00 -5.54
N GLU A 31 8.00 1.21 -5.79
CA GLU A 31 9.37 1.71 -5.92
C GLU A 31 9.51 2.69 -7.10
N LYS A 32 9.08 2.27 -8.29
CA LYS A 32 9.15 3.11 -9.50
C LYS A 32 8.29 4.36 -9.42
N SER A 33 7.17 4.30 -8.69
CA SER A 33 6.24 5.43 -8.57
C SER A 33 6.92 6.67 -7.99
N TYR A 34 7.89 6.50 -7.09
CA TYR A 34 8.62 7.61 -6.50
C TYR A 34 9.47 8.34 -7.54
N ASP A 35 10.15 7.60 -8.40
CA ASP A 35 11.08 8.18 -9.39
C ASP A 35 10.36 8.91 -10.53
N ILE A 36 9.14 8.49 -10.86
CA ILE A 36 8.34 9.08 -11.95
C ILE A 36 7.45 10.24 -11.50
N LEU A 37 7.16 10.36 -10.20
CA LEU A 37 6.26 11.38 -9.71
C LEU A 37 6.93 12.75 -9.70
N ALA A 38 6.30 13.71 -10.36
CA ALA A 38 6.68 15.12 -10.27
C ALA A 38 6.60 15.60 -8.80
N PRO A 39 7.36 16.64 -8.41
CA PRO A 39 7.25 17.25 -7.09
C PRO A 39 5.79 17.60 -6.76
N LYS A 40 5.34 17.22 -5.55
CA LYS A 40 3.93 17.35 -5.09
C LYS A 40 2.90 16.51 -5.87
N GLY A 41 3.36 15.59 -6.72
CA GLY A 41 2.53 14.57 -7.36
C GLY A 41 1.82 13.70 -6.33
N ARG A 42 0.68 13.10 -6.74
CA ARG A 42 -0.15 12.27 -5.87
C ARG A 42 -0.19 10.85 -6.39
N LEU A 43 0.19 9.91 -5.54
CA LEU A 43 -0.02 8.48 -5.76
C LEU A 43 -1.37 8.08 -5.13
N VAL A 44 -2.25 7.47 -5.93
CA VAL A 44 -3.53 6.93 -5.44
C VAL A 44 -3.53 5.42 -5.70
N LEU A 45 -3.77 4.65 -4.63
CA LEU A 45 -3.78 3.19 -4.67
C LEU A 45 -5.13 2.69 -4.18
N ILE A 46 -5.71 1.72 -4.88
CA ILE A 46 -6.94 1.04 -4.50
C ILE A 46 -6.59 -0.42 -4.26
N SER A 47 -6.76 -0.88 -3.02
CA SER A 47 -6.53 -2.27 -2.63
C SER A 47 -7.85 -2.98 -2.33
N TYR A 48 -7.99 -4.22 -2.80
CA TYR A 48 -9.17 -5.05 -2.60
C TYR A 48 -9.00 -6.08 -1.48
N HIS A 49 -7.75 -6.41 -1.13
CA HIS A 49 -7.49 -7.35 -0.07
C HIS A 49 -6.39 -6.92 0.89
N SER A 50 -6.44 -7.47 2.11
CA SER A 50 -5.55 -7.10 3.21
C SER A 50 -4.06 -7.30 2.92
N LEU A 51 -3.70 -8.26 2.06
CA LEU A 51 -2.30 -8.47 1.68
C LEU A 51 -1.71 -7.28 0.90
N GLU A 52 -2.46 -6.66 -0.01
CA GLU A 52 -2.01 -5.46 -0.73
C GLU A 52 -1.86 -4.29 0.25
N GLU A 53 -2.85 -4.08 1.12
CA GLU A 53 -2.81 -3.01 2.11
C GLU A 53 -1.60 -3.14 3.05
N ARG A 54 -1.23 -4.38 3.42
CA ARG A 54 -0.03 -4.65 4.20
C ARG A 54 1.23 -4.26 3.43
N VAL A 55 1.38 -4.69 2.18
CA VAL A 55 2.54 -4.31 1.34
C VAL A 55 2.68 -2.80 1.22
N ILE A 56 1.58 -2.08 0.97
CA ILE A 56 1.58 -0.61 0.86
C ILE A 56 2.03 0.04 2.17
N LYS A 57 1.52 -0.42 3.32
CA LYS A 57 1.92 0.10 4.63
C LYS A 57 3.38 -0.16 4.94
N ASP A 58 3.84 -1.38 4.71
CA ASP A 58 5.21 -1.78 4.99
C ASP A 58 6.18 -0.96 4.12
N PHE A 59 5.84 -0.72 2.86
CA PHE A 59 6.60 0.16 1.96
C PHE A 59 6.69 1.60 2.50
N LEU A 60 5.55 2.21 2.87
CA LEU A 60 5.54 3.57 3.41
C LEU A 60 6.38 3.71 4.70
N VAL A 61 6.35 2.69 5.56
CA VAL A 61 7.15 2.66 6.80
C VAL A 61 8.64 2.44 6.50
N TYR A 62 8.99 1.54 5.59
CA TYR A 62 10.38 1.27 5.21
C TYR A 62 11.04 2.48 4.53
N SER A 63 10.32 3.15 3.63
CA SER A 63 10.72 4.42 3.04
C SER A 63 10.97 5.51 4.08
N ASP A 64 10.24 5.50 5.20
CA ASP A 64 10.43 6.41 6.33
C ASP A 64 11.61 5.99 7.24
N HIS A 65 12.04 4.73 7.23
CA HIS A 65 13.14 4.21 8.05
C HIS A 65 14.53 4.31 7.40
N ASN A 66 14.62 4.36 6.06
CA ASN A 66 15.89 4.63 5.35
C ASN A 66 16.44 6.04 5.60
N LEU A 67 15.72 6.83 6.41
CA LEU A 67 16.22 8.02 7.06
C LEU A 67 17.05 7.59 8.27
N SER A 68 18.21 7.04 7.93
CA SER A 68 19.18 6.43 8.83
C SER A 68 19.67 7.49 9.81
N THR A 69 18.97 7.57 10.94
CA THR A 69 19.31 8.42 12.07
C THR A 69 20.26 7.63 12.97
N PRO A 70 21.54 8.01 13.11
CA PRO A 70 22.40 7.41 14.12
C PRO A 70 21.79 7.63 15.51
N ARG A 71 21.62 6.53 16.24
CA ARG A 71 20.82 6.35 17.48
C ARG A 71 21.21 7.24 18.68
N LYS A 72 22.18 8.15 18.53
CA LYS A 72 22.73 9.03 19.58
C LYS A 72 23.11 10.43 19.10
N MET A 73 22.59 10.89 17.96
CA MET A 73 22.88 12.23 17.45
C MET A 73 21.63 13.12 17.51
N PRO A 74 21.72 14.39 17.94
CA PRO A 74 20.59 15.31 17.88
C PRO A 74 20.34 15.66 16.42
N ILE A 75 19.46 14.90 15.77
CA ILE A 75 19.16 15.05 14.35
C ILE A 75 17.99 16.02 14.24
N LYS A 76 18.21 17.16 13.60
CA LYS A 76 17.12 18.08 13.23
C LYS A 76 16.11 17.32 12.36
N ASN A 77 14.81 17.52 12.62
CA ASN A 77 13.72 16.94 11.82
C ASN A 77 13.85 17.22 10.30
N ASP A 78 14.62 18.24 9.90
CA ASP A 78 14.94 18.56 8.50
C ASP A 78 15.66 17.44 7.74
N PHE A 79 16.34 16.51 8.43
CA PHE A 79 16.97 15.36 7.78
C PHE A 79 16.00 14.21 7.54
N MET A 80 14.76 14.28 8.05
CA MET A 80 13.75 13.24 7.90
C MET A 80 12.83 13.50 6.68
N LYS A 81 13.38 13.51 5.46
CA LYS A 81 12.58 13.57 4.23
C LYS A 81 11.84 12.26 3.91
N LYS A 82 10.58 12.15 4.35
CA LYS A 82 9.67 11.06 3.94
C LYS A 82 9.53 11.02 2.41
N MET A 83 9.53 9.82 1.83
CA MET A 83 9.28 9.65 0.38
C MET A 83 7.84 10.03 0.00
N PHE A 84 6.87 9.61 0.82
CA PHE A 84 5.46 9.89 0.60
C PHE A 84 4.80 10.44 1.85
N ASN A 85 3.95 11.46 1.69
CA ASN A 85 3.06 11.91 2.75
C ASN A 85 1.66 11.29 2.55
N VAL A 86 1.16 10.57 3.55
CA VAL A 86 -0.16 9.95 3.48
C VAL A 86 -1.23 11.01 3.73
N ILE A 87 -1.96 11.36 2.67
CA ILE A 87 -2.96 12.44 2.71
C ILE A 87 -4.31 11.92 3.24
N LYS A 88 -4.78 10.77 2.75
CA LYS A 88 -6.10 10.25 3.11
C LYS A 88 -6.16 8.74 2.90
N LYS A 89 -6.84 8.06 3.83
CA LYS A 89 -7.25 6.66 3.68
C LYS A 89 -8.77 6.61 3.60
N ILE A 90 -9.28 6.05 2.51
CA ILE A 90 -10.72 5.96 2.25
C ILE A 90 -11.13 4.50 2.30
N LYS A 91 -12.26 4.22 2.94
CA LYS A 91 -12.96 2.93 2.83
C LYS A 91 -14.27 3.16 2.10
N PRO A 92 -14.74 2.17 1.31
CA PRO A 92 -16.00 2.31 0.62
C PRO A 92 -17.15 2.48 1.61
N SER A 93 -18.12 3.31 1.23
CA SER A 93 -19.40 3.46 1.95
C SER A 93 -20.23 2.18 1.83
N ARG A 94 -21.25 2.02 2.70
CA ARG A 94 -22.19 0.90 2.61
C ARG A 94 -22.93 0.89 1.27
N ASP A 95 -23.38 2.07 0.82
CA ASP A 95 -24.11 2.21 -0.45
C ASP A 95 -23.26 1.81 -1.66
N GLU A 96 -21.95 2.08 -1.63
CA GLU A 96 -21.02 1.70 -2.71
C GLU A 96 -20.78 0.18 -2.78
N ILE A 97 -20.89 -0.51 -1.65
CA ILE A 97 -20.69 -1.96 -1.57
C ILE A 97 -21.92 -2.68 -2.13
N ASP A 98 -23.13 -2.21 -1.80
CA ASP A 98 -24.37 -2.87 -2.19
C ASP A 98 -24.71 -2.67 -3.68
N PHE A 99 -24.27 -1.55 -4.29
CA PHE A 99 -24.51 -1.27 -5.72
C PHE A 99 -23.68 -2.14 -6.68
N LYS A 100 -22.62 -2.79 -6.18
CA LYS A 100 -21.62 -3.52 -7.00
C LYS A 100 -21.54 -5.02 -6.71
N SER A 101 -22.49 -5.57 -5.96
CA SER A 101 -22.39 -6.97 -5.50
C SER A 101 -22.89 -8.00 -6.50
#